data_AF-A0A536UUU6-F1
#
_entry.id   AF-A0A536UUU6-F1
#
_cell.length_a   1.000
_cell.length_b   1.000
_cell.length_c   1.000
_cell.angle_alpha   90.00
_cell.angle_beta   90.00
_cell.angle_gamma   90.00
#
_symmetry.space_group_name_H-M   'P 1'
#
loop_
_entity.id
_entity.type
_entity.pdbx_description
1 polymer ?
#
loop_
_entity_poly.entity_id
_entity_poly.type
_entity_poly.pdbx_seq_one_letter_code
_entity_poly.pdbx_strand_id
1 'polypeptide(L)'
;MNPTQQLADRYAAVWNEADAERRRRAIAELWAPTGAHFVKTREVRGLEALQERVTGAYEKNVREHGFLFRACPNAQRLRDVVTFNWEMIRPDSGEVA
;
A
#
# COMPACT_ATOMS: atom_id res chain seq x y z
N MET A 1 -11.39 -4.76 -17.44
CA MET A 1 -10.53 -4.59 -16.25
C MET A 1 -10.98 -3.34 -15.49
N ASN A 2 -11.33 -3.42 -14.20
CA ASN A 2 -11.88 -2.28 -13.44
C ASN A 2 -10.74 -1.31 -13.04
N PRO A 3 -10.68 -0.06 -13.55
CA PRO A 3 -9.60 0.88 -13.23
C PRO A 3 -9.52 1.25 -11.75
N THR A 4 -10.66 1.23 -11.05
CA THR A 4 -10.75 1.49 -9.61
C THR A 4 -10.03 0.40 -8.82
N GLN A 5 -10.26 -0.87 -9.17
CA GLN A 5 -9.59 -1.99 -8.52
C GLN A 5 -8.08 -1.98 -8.82
N GLN A 6 -7.68 -1.66 -10.05
CA GLN A 6 -6.26 -1.54 -10.40
C GLN A 6 -5.53 -0.49 -9.55
N LEU A 7 -6.17 0.62 -9.20
CA LEU A 7 -5.57 1.61 -8.30
C LEU A 7 -5.38 1.04 -6.89
N ALA A 8 -6.38 0.34 -6.36
CA ALA A 8 -6.30 -0.32 -5.05
C ALA A 8 -5.20 -1.40 -5.03
N ASP A 9 -5.11 -2.21 -6.08
CA ASP A 9 -4.10 -3.25 -6.22
C ASP A 9 -2.68 -2.66 -6.28
N ARG A 10 -2.48 -1.58 -7.06
CA ARG A 10 -1.20 -0.85 -7.11
C ARG A 10 -0.83 -0.24 -5.76
N TYR A 11 -1.81 0.33 -5.06
CA TYR A 11 -1.59 0.86 -3.72
C TYR A 11 -1.16 -0.24 -2.74
N ALA A 12 -1.82 -1.39 -2.73
CA ALA A 12 -1.46 -2.52 -1.88
C ALA A 12 -0.05 -3.06 -2.22
N ALA A 13 0.29 -3.14 -3.52
CA ALA A 13 1.56 -3.65 -4.00
C ALA A 13 2.78 -2.88 -3.48
N VAL A 14 2.67 -1.56 -3.28
CA VAL A 14 3.77 -0.73 -2.76
C VAL A 14 4.25 -1.19 -1.38
N TRP A 15 3.36 -1.71 -0.55
CA TRP A 15 3.69 -2.21 0.78
C TRP A 15 4.46 -3.54 0.76
N ASN A 16 4.48 -4.23 -0.38
CA ASN A 16 5.14 -5.52 -0.58
C ASN A 16 6.45 -5.43 -1.39
N GLU A 17 6.76 -4.28 -2.01
CA GLU A 17 7.92 -4.17 -2.90
C GLU A 17 9.24 -4.20 -2.12
N ALA A 18 10.05 -5.21 -2.43
CA ALA A 18 11.31 -5.50 -1.79
C ALA A 18 12.46 -4.60 -2.28
N ASP A 19 12.43 -4.19 -3.55
CA ASP A 19 13.45 -3.35 -4.14
C ASP A 19 13.20 -1.89 -3.80
N ALA A 20 14.18 -1.27 -3.14
CA ALA A 20 14.07 0.09 -2.65
C ALA A 20 13.83 1.11 -3.79
N GLU A 21 14.46 0.93 -4.95
CA GLU A 21 14.30 1.84 -6.08
C GLU A 21 12.96 1.67 -6.78
N ARG A 22 12.49 0.43 -6.95
CA ARG A 22 11.13 0.18 -7.47
C ARG A 22 10.08 0.72 -6.51
N ARG A 23 10.25 0.51 -5.21
CA ARG A 23 9.36 1.06 -4.17
C ARG A 23 9.32 2.58 -4.22
N ARG A 24 10.47 3.23 -4.33
CA ARG A 24 10.59 4.69 -4.45
C ARG A 24 9.83 5.23 -5.67
N ARG A 25 9.99 4.60 -6.83
CA ARG A 25 9.28 4.97 -8.07
C ARG A 25 7.77 4.77 -7.93
N ALA A 26 7.35 3.61 -7.44
CA ALA A 26 5.94 3.29 -7.28
C ALA A 26 5.23 4.26 -6.31
N ILE A 27 5.91 4.70 -5.24
CA ILE A 27 5.40 5.75 -4.34
C ILE A 27 5.25 7.09 -5.10
N ALA A 28 6.25 7.51 -5.87
CA ALA A 28 6.19 8.75 -6.64
C ALA A 28 5.11 8.74 -7.74
N GLU A 29 4.78 7.56 -8.28
CA GLU A 29 3.71 7.40 -9.28
C GLU A 29 2.30 7.35 -8.68
N LEU A 30 2.16 6.98 -7.41
CA LEU A 30 0.87 6.85 -6.73
C LEU A 30 0.48 8.09 -5.94
N TRP A 31 1.45 8.79 -5.32
CA TRP A 31 1.18 9.97 -4.50
C TRP A 31 1.53 11.25 -5.24
N ALA A 32 0.71 12.29 -5.03
CA ALA A 32 1.14 13.65 -5.32
C ALA A 32 2.37 14.03 -4.46
N PRO A 33 3.24 14.96 -4.91
CA PRO A 33 4.45 15.33 -4.16
C PRO A 33 4.20 15.78 -2.70
N THR A 34 3.04 16.40 -2.44
CA THR A 34 2.60 16.85 -1.11
C THR A 34 1.53 15.92 -0.48
N GLY A 35 1.34 14.75 -1.08
CA GLY A 35 0.39 13.73 -0.64
C GLY A 35 0.67 13.28 0.79
N ALA A 36 -0.38 12.81 1.45
CA ALA A 36 -0.33 12.36 2.83
C ALA A 36 -0.92 10.97 2.98
N HIS A 37 -0.46 10.27 4.02
CA HIS A 37 -0.98 8.99 4.46
C HIS A 37 -1.36 9.08 5.93
N PHE A 38 -2.61 8.75 6.23
CA PHE A 38 -3.17 8.80 7.58
C PHE A 38 -3.42 7.38 8.08
N VAL A 39 -2.95 7.08 9.30
CA VAL A 39 -3.20 5.80 9.96
C VAL A 39 -3.31 6.00 11.46
N LYS A 40 -4.46 5.64 12.04
CA LYS A 40 -4.78 5.92 13.46
C LYS A 40 -4.55 7.41 13.76
N THR A 41 -3.63 7.73 14.67
CA THR A 41 -3.26 9.11 15.06
C THR A 41 -2.04 9.66 14.30
N ARG A 42 -1.48 8.89 13.35
CA ARG A 42 -0.27 9.29 12.62
C ARG A 42 -0.62 9.88 11.25
N GLU A 43 -0.03 11.02 10.96
CA GLU A 43 0.05 11.63 9.63
C GLU A 43 1.49 11.49 9.10
N VAL A 44 1.63 11.15 7.83
CA VAL A 44 2.89 11.10 7.09
C VAL A 44 2.70 11.89 5.81
N ARG A 45 3.54 12.88 5.54
CA ARG A 45 3.36 13.81 4.42
C ARG A 45 4.64 13.98 3.61
N GLY A 46 4.49 13.98 2.28
CA GLY A 46 5.61 14.13 1.34
C GLY A 46 6.26 12.80 0.99
N LEU A 47 6.86 12.74 -0.21
CA LEU A 47 7.39 11.50 -0.79
C LEU A 47 8.46 10.82 0.08
N GLU A 48 9.33 11.59 0.72
CA GLU A 48 10.40 11.07 1.60
C GLU A 48 9.82 10.38 2.83
N ALA A 49 8.95 11.07 3.59
CA ALA A 49 8.31 10.48 4.76
C ALA A 49 7.42 9.27 4.39
N LEU A 50 6.79 9.29 3.21
CA LEU A 50 6.05 8.15 2.68
C LEU A 50 6.99 6.95 2.39
N GLN A 51 8.16 7.18 1.81
CA GLN A 51 9.17 6.13 1.59
C GLN A 51 9.62 5.48 2.90
N GLU A 52 9.90 6.28 3.94
CA GLU A 52 10.23 5.76 5.27
C GLU A 52 9.08 4.93 5.85
N ARG A 53 7.85 5.44 5.77
CA ARG A 53 6.65 4.77 6.29
C ARG A 53 6.39 3.43 5.61
N VAL A 54 6.52 3.38 4.28
CA VAL A 54 6.33 2.14 3.52
C VAL A 54 7.47 1.17 3.77
N THR A 55 8.72 1.64 3.75
CA THR A 55 9.91 0.81 4.03
C THR A 55 9.82 0.15 5.40
N GLY A 56 9.51 0.90 6.45
CA GLY A 56 9.37 0.33 7.80
C GLY A 56 8.22 -0.68 7.91
N ALA A 57 7.17 -0.53 7.11
CA ALA A 57 6.09 -1.52 7.05
C ALA A 57 6.52 -2.81 6.35
N TYR A 58 7.26 -2.67 5.24
CA TYR A 58 7.79 -3.78 4.46
C TYR A 58 8.77 -4.60 5.29
N GLU A 59 9.79 -3.97 5.90
CA GLU A 59 10.79 -4.68 6.70
C GLU A 59 10.12 -5.46 7.82
N LYS A 60 9.23 -4.81 8.58
CA LYS A 60 8.52 -5.46 9.70
C LYS A 60 7.58 -6.56 9.23
N ASN A 61 6.59 -6.27 8.39
CA ASN A 61 5.48 -7.22 8.18
C ASN A 61 5.78 -8.22 7.08
N VAL A 62 6.44 -7.78 6.00
CA VAL A 62 6.67 -8.61 4.82
C VAL A 62 7.97 -9.37 4.94
N ARG A 63 9.08 -8.68 5.20
CA ARG A 63 10.40 -9.32 5.26
C ARG A 63 10.58 -10.16 6.51
N GLU A 64 10.34 -9.59 7.69
CA GLU A 64 10.60 -10.29 8.96
C GLU A 64 9.50 -11.32 9.29
N HIS A 65 8.23 -11.00 9.01
CA HIS A 65 7.09 -11.85 9.40
C HIS A 65 6.42 -12.60 8.25
N GLY A 66 6.89 -12.42 7.01
CA GLY A 66 6.43 -13.20 5.85
C GLY A 66 4.99 -12.90 5.40
N PHE A 67 4.39 -11.80 5.84
CA PHE A 67 3.05 -11.42 5.42
C PHE A 67 3.03 -10.80 4.02
N LEU A 68 1.84 -10.77 3.41
CA LEU A 68 1.57 -10.06 2.17
C LEU A 68 0.33 -9.18 2.32
N PHE A 69 0.39 -7.95 1.81
CA PHE A 69 -0.76 -7.06 1.73
C PHE A 69 -1.49 -7.22 0.40
N ARG A 70 -2.81 -7.41 0.41
CA ARG A 70 -3.64 -7.42 -0.81
C ARG A 70 -4.84 -6.49 -0.67
N ALA A 71 -5.29 -5.92 -1.78
CA ALA A 71 -6.59 -5.28 -1.84
C ALA A 71 -7.68 -6.35 -2.05
N CYS A 72 -8.79 -6.23 -1.32
CA CYS A 72 -9.99 -7.02 -1.59
C CYS A 72 -10.60 -6.58 -2.93
N PRO A 73 -11.30 -7.47 -3.67
CA PRO A 73 -11.92 -7.17 -4.96
C PRO A 73 -13.24 -6.37 -4.79
N ASN A 74 -13.21 -5.32 -3.98
CA ASN A 74 -14.36 -4.51 -3.61
C ASN A 74 -14.11 -3.00 -3.74
N ALA A 75 -13.11 -2.59 -4.53
CA ALA A 75 -12.79 -1.19 -4.68
C ALA A 75 -13.93 -0.42 -5.38
N GLN A 76 -14.38 0.65 -4.74
CA GLN A 76 -15.44 1.54 -5.21
C GLN A 76 -14.90 2.96 -5.39
N ARG A 77 -15.42 3.66 -6.41
CA ARG A 77 -15.06 5.03 -6.73
C ARG A 77 -16.28 5.94 -6.67
N LEU A 78 -16.12 7.07 -5.99
CA LEU A 78 -17.04 8.20 -6.06
C LEU A 78 -16.23 9.47 -6.32
N ARG A 79 -16.45 10.11 -7.47
CA ARG A 79 -15.69 11.29 -7.93
C ARG A 79 -14.18 10.98 -7.99
N ASP A 80 -13.40 11.63 -7.13
CA ASP A 80 -11.95 11.54 -6.97
C ASP A 80 -11.53 10.65 -5.78
N VAL A 81 -12.51 10.07 -5.06
CA VAL A 81 -12.27 9.19 -3.91
C VAL A 81 -12.41 7.73 -4.32
N VAL A 82 -11.44 6.91 -3.90
CA VAL A 82 -11.50 5.45 -3.99
C VAL A 82 -11.49 4.86 -2.57
N THR A 83 -12.40 3.94 -2.31
CA THR A 83 -12.50 3.19 -1.05
C THR A 83 -12.43 1.70 -1.34
N PHE A 84 -11.77 0.94 -0.48
CA PHE A 84 -11.57 -0.50 -0.61
C PHE A 84 -11.15 -1.08 0.73
N ASN A 85 -11.31 -2.39 0.91
CA ASN A 85 -10.70 -3.11 2.02
C ASN A 85 -9.34 -3.68 1.59
N TRP A 86 -8.42 -3.78 2.53
CA TRP A 86 -7.16 -4.49 2.35
C TRP A 86 -6.99 -5.51 3.47
N GLU A 87 -6.23 -6.55 3.16
CA GLU A 87 -5.94 -7.65 4.08
C GLU A 87 -4.44 -7.83 4.17
N MET A 88 -3.97 -8.15 5.37
CA MET A 88 -2.64 -8.72 5.58
C MET A 88 -2.82 -10.23 5.71
N ILE A 89 -2.21 -10.98 4.81
CA ILE A 89 -2.39 -12.42 4.71
C ILE A 89 -1.08 -13.18 4.89
N ARG A 90 -1.17 -14.44 5.32
CA ARG A 90 -0.10 -15.41 5.05
C ARG A 90 -0.22 -15.90 3.60
N PRO A 91 0.83 -15.79 2.78
CA PRO A 91 0.73 -16.09 1.34
C PRO A 91 0.53 -17.59 1.03
N ASP A 92 0.94 -18.48 1.92
CA ASP A 92 0.84 -19.94 1.76
C ASP A 92 -0.58 -20.49 2.00
N SER A 93 -1.29 -19.91 2.97
CA SER A 93 -2.58 -20.38 3.47
C SER A 93 -3.73 -19.43 3.12
N GLY A 94 -3.45 -18.17 2.84
CA GLY A 94 -4.45 -17.12 2.65
C GLY A 94 -5.14 -16.67 3.94
N GLU A 95 -4.67 -17.13 5.10
CA GLU A 95 -5.17 -16.71 6.42
C GLU A 95 -4.99 -15.20 6.60
N VAL A 96 -6.06 -14.51 7.01
CA VAL A 96 -6.06 -13.07 7.31
C VAL A 96 -5.65 -12.85 8.76
N ALA A 97 -4.67 -11.97 8.98
CA ALA A 97 -4.12 -11.62 10.30
C ALA A 97 -4.78 -10.39 10.94
#